data_AF-A0A8T6VRA5-F1
#
_entry.id   AF-A0A8T6VRA5-F1
#
_cell.length_a   1.000
_cell.length_b   1.000
_cell.length_c   1.000
_cell.angle_alpha   90.00
_cell.angle_beta   90.00
_cell.angle_gamma   90.00
#
_symmetry.space_group_name_H-M   'P 1'
#
loop_
_entity.id
_entity.type
_entity.pdbx_description
1 polymer ?
#
loop_
_entity_poly.entity_id
_entity_poly.type
_entity_poly.pdbx_seq_one_letter_code
_entity_poly.pdbx_strand_id
1 'polypeptide(L)' 'DSYRKIAEGYTPEIESVVDTAFGIIAGCVYSGFLQAYQNQQLTPNLEDVQEFNRILKDRAALIKKAIK' A
#
# COMPACT_ATOMS: atom_id res chain seq x y z
N ASP A 1 -9.05 11.20 -0.44
CA ASP A 1 -9.87 11.45 -1.66
C ASP A 1 -9.48 10.64 -2.89
N SER A 2 -8.29 10.78 -3.48
CA SER A 2 -7.96 10.08 -4.75
C SER A 2 -8.04 8.54 -4.63
N TYR A 3 -7.36 7.92 -3.66
CA TYR A 3 -7.41 6.47 -3.47
C TYR A 3 -8.79 5.93 -3.09
N ARG A 4 -9.57 6.71 -2.35
CA ARG A 4 -10.95 6.34 -2.00
C ARG A 4 -11.84 6.28 -3.25
N LYS A 5 -11.77 7.30 -4.12
CA LYS A 5 -12.53 7.31 -5.39
C LYS A 5 -12.14 6.17 -6.32
N ILE A 6 -10.85 5.83 -6.37
CA ILE A 6 -10.38 4.67 -7.13
C ILE A 6 -11.00 3.39 -6.55
N ALA A 7 -10.96 3.21 -5.23
CA ALA A 7 -11.58 2.07 -4.56
C ALA A 7 -13.10 1.99 -4.77
N GLU A 8 -13.81 3.12 -4.72
CA GLU A 8 -15.26 3.18 -4.99
C GLU A 8 -15.62 2.67 -6.39
N GLY A 9 -14.71 2.82 -7.36
CA GLY A 9 -14.88 2.30 -8.73
C GLY A 9 -14.89 0.76 -8.85
N TYR A 10 -14.56 0.04 -7.79
CA TYR A 10 -14.64 -1.43 -7.70
C TYR A 10 -15.90 -1.91 -6.96
N THR A 11 -16.89 -1.05 -6.78
CA THR A 11 -18.20 -1.44 -6.22
C THR A 11 -19.07 -2.01 -7.35
N PRO A 12 -19.73 -3.17 -7.17
CA PRO A 12 -19.97 -3.89 -5.92
C PRO A 12 -19.00 -5.05 -5.59
N GLU A 13 -17.90 -5.19 -6.32
CA GLU A 13 -16.96 -6.31 -6.16
C GLU A 13 -16.20 -6.31 -4.83
N ILE A 14 -16.18 -5.17 -4.12
CA ILE A 14 -15.49 -5.00 -2.84
C ILE A 14 -16.46 -4.87 -1.66
N GLU A 15 -16.10 -5.47 -0.52
CA GLU A 15 -16.88 -5.37 0.72
C GLU A 15 -16.60 -4.06 1.50
N SER A 16 -15.43 -3.45 1.29
CA SER A 16 -14.98 -2.28 2.04
C SER A 16 -14.11 -1.36 1.20
N VAL A 17 -14.65 -0.17 0.89
CA VAL A 17 -13.92 0.90 0.19
C VAL A 17 -12.62 1.28 0.91
N VAL A 18 -12.65 1.32 2.25
CA VAL A 18 -11.50 1.71 3.07
C VAL A 18 -10.39 0.66 2.99
N ASP A 19 -10.73 -0.62 3.04
CA ASP A 19 -9.73 -1.69 2.97
C ASP A 19 -9.17 -1.83 1.56
N THR A 20 -10.01 -1.68 0.53
CA THR A 20 -9.55 -1.63 -0.86
C THR A 20 -8.62 -0.45 -1.10
N ALA A 21 -8.98 0.77 -0.65
CA ALA A 21 -8.13 1.94 -0.76
C ALA A 21 -6.80 1.75 -0.01
N PHE A 22 -6.83 1.12 1.17
CA PHE A 22 -5.61 0.76 1.90
C PHE A 22 -4.75 -0.23 1.10
N GLY A 23 -5.35 -1.25 0.49
CA GLY A 23 -4.65 -2.21 -0.39
C GLY A 23 -3.99 -1.54 -1.59
N ILE A 24 -4.67 -0.58 -2.23
CA ILE A 24 -4.11 0.21 -3.33
C ILE A 24 -2.91 1.03 -2.85
N ILE A 25 -3.02 1.72 -1.71
CA ILE A 25 -1.91 2.50 -1.14
C ILE A 25 -0.73 1.58 -0.81
N ALA A 26 -0.98 0.44 -0.15
CA ALA A 26 0.02 -0.57 0.15
C ALA A 26 0.76 -1.04 -1.11
N GLY A 27 0.01 -1.35 -2.17
CA GLY A 27 0.57 -1.72 -3.47
C GLY A 27 1.42 -0.61 -4.09
N CYS A 28 0.95 0.64 -4.11
CA CYS A 28 1.72 1.78 -4.63
C CYS A 28 3.03 1.99 -3.88
N VAL A 29 2.99 1.93 -2.56
CA VAL A 29 4.18 2.12 -1.71
C VAL A 29 5.16 0.96 -1.89
N TYR A 30 4.68 -0.29 -2.02
CA TYR A 30 5.53 -1.45 -2.30
C TYR A 30 6.17 -1.39 -3.69
N SER A 31 5.42 -0.98 -4.71
CA SER A 31 5.97 -0.75 -6.06
C SER A 31 7.05 0.32 -6.05
N GLY A 32 6.86 1.42 -5.31
CA GLY A 32 7.88 2.46 -5.13
C GLY A 32 9.13 1.95 -4.43
N PHE A 33 8.97 1.12 -3.40
CA PHE A 33 10.07 0.42 -2.73
C PHE A 33 10.87 -0.45 -3.71
N LEU A 34 10.21 -1.31 -4.49
CA LEU A 34 10.89 -2.16 -5.49
C LEU A 34 11.59 -1.33 -6.57
N GLN A 35 10.93 -0.27 -7.05
CA GLN A 35 11.50 0.62 -8.07
C GLN A 35 12.77 1.33 -7.56
N ALA A 36 12.82 1.72 -6.28
CA ALA A 36 14.00 2.35 -5.69
C ALA A 36 15.23 1.41 -5.67
N TYR A 37 15.01 0.11 -5.43
CA TYR A 37 16.06 -0.91 -5.54
C TYR A 37 16.47 -1.13 -7.00
N GLN A 38 15.49 -1.29 -7.89
CA GLN A 38 15.73 -1.51 -9.31
C GLN A 38 16.55 -0.38 -9.95
N ASN A 39 16.27 0.88 -9.61
CA ASN A 39 17.01 2.05 -10.10
C ASN A 39 18.50 2.01 -9.72
N GLN A 40 18.84 1.32 -8.64
CA GLN A 40 20.22 1.13 -8.18
C GLN A 40 20.81 -0.21 -8.63
N GLN A 41 20.11 -0.96 -9.49
CA GLN A 41 20.46 -2.32 -9.91
C GLN A 41 20.58 -3.29 -8.73
N LEU A 42 19.83 -3.05 -7.67
CA LEU A 42 19.76 -3.88 -6.47
C LEU A 42 18.47 -4.70 -6.45
N THR A 43 18.48 -5.76 -5.66
CA THR A 43 17.29 -6.56 -5.33
C THR A 43 17.14 -6.55 -3.80
N PRO A 44 15.95 -6.23 -3.26
CA PRO A 44 15.74 -6.25 -1.83
C PRO A 44 15.89 -7.67 -1.29
N ASN A 45 16.54 -7.80 -0.14
CA ASN A 45 16.67 -9.08 0.55
C ASN A 45 15.43 -9.33 1.44
N LEU A 46 15.41 -10.48 2.12
CA LEU A 46 14.29 -10.85 2.99
C LEU A 46 14.08 -9.87 4.16
N GLU A 47 15.16 -9.37 4.75
CA GLU A 47 15.12 -8.44 5.88
C GLU A 47 14.51 -7.09 5.46
N ASP A 48 14.91 -6.56 4.31
CA ASP A 48 14.37 -5.32 3.74
C ASP A 48 12.85 -5.42 3.54
N VAL A 49 12.38 -6.54 2.99
CA VAL A 49 10.95 -6.80 2.75
C VAL A 49 10.20 -6.97 4.08
N GLN A 50 10.80 -7.63 5.07
CA GLN A 50 10.20 -7.77 6.40
C GLN A 50 10.08 -6.42 7.11
N GLU A 51 11.10 -5.58 7.04
CA GLU A 51 11.07 -4.23 7.61
C GLU A 51 10.01 -3.37 6.92
N PHE A 52 9.95 -3.38 5.59
CA PHE A 52 8.90 -2.70 4.84
C PHE A 52 7.50 -3.09 5.34
N ASN A 53 7.24 -4.39 5.43
CA ASN A 53 5.94 -4.91 5.88
C ASN A 53 5.63 -4.51 7.32
N ARG A 54 6.63 -4.50 8.21
CA ARG A 54 6.47 -4.02 9.59
C ARG A 54 6.07 -2.55 9.62
N ILE A 55 6.78 -1.69 8.90
CA ILE A 55 6.47 -0.25 8.82
C ILE A 55 5.05 -0.04 8.31
N LEU A 56 4.66 -0.73 7.23
CA LEU A 56 3.33 -0.60 6.65
C LEU A 56 2.23 -1.06 7.62
N LYS A 57 2.46 -2.18 8.33
CA LYS A 57 1.56 -2.71 9.35
C LYS A 57 1.39 -1.74 10.52
N ASP A 58 2.48 -1.17 11.02
CA ASP A 58 2.47 -0.22 12.14
C ASP A 58 1.74 1.07 11.80
N ARG A 59 1.77 1.48 10.52
CA ARG A 59 1.08 2.68 10.02
C ARG A 59 -0.36 2.41 9.56
N ALA A 60 -0.79 1.15 9.45
CA ALA A 60 -2.06 0.78 8.83
C ALA A 60 -3.27 1.49 9.44
N ALA A 61 -3.35 1.57 10.77
CA ALA A 61 -4.45 2.24 11.46
C ALA A 61 -4.52 3.74 11.13
N LEU A 62 -3.37 4.41 11.06
CA LEU A 62 -3.28 5.83 10.72
C LEU A 62 -3.66 6.09 9.26
N ILE A 63 -3.18 5.25 8.34
CA ILE A 63 -3.51 5.34 6.91
C ILE A 63 -5.02 5.14 6.72
N LYS A 64 -5.60 4.07 7.30
CA LYS A 64 -7.05 3.81 7.20
C LYS A 64 -7.88 4.94 7.80
N LYS A 65 -7.41 5.58 8.88
CA LYS A 65 -8.08 6.75 9.48
C LYS A 65 -8.05 7.95 8.53
N ALA A 66 -6.97 8.17 7.78
CA ALA A 66 -6.86 9.29 6.83
C ALA A 66 -7.65 9.09 5.53
N ILE A 67 -8.10 7.86 5.24
CA ILE A 67 -8.97 7.54 4.09
C ILE A 67 -10.44 7.90 4.39
N LYS A 68 -10.85 7.84 5.66
CA LYS A 68 -12.20 8.16 6.14
C LYS A 68 -12.44 9.66 6.14
#